data_AF-L7R0L8-F1
#
_entry.id   AF-L7R0L8-F1
#
_cell.length_a   1.000
_cell.length_b   1.000
_cell.length_c   1.000
_cell.angle_alpha   90.00
_cell.angle_beta   90.00
_cell.angle_gamma   90.00
#
_symmetry.space_group_name_H-M   'P 1'
#
loop_
_entity.id
_entity.type
_entity.pdbx_description
1 polymer ?
#
loop_
_entity_poly.entity_id
_entity_poly.type
_entity_poly.pdbx_seq_one_letter_code
_entity_poly.pdbx_strand_id
1 'polypeptide(L)'
;HLTGDIHAVTAANNLLAAQMDARIFHELTQKDQALYDRLVPKVKGVRKFTPIQVRRLKRLGIDKTDPDSLTPEEKAKFARLDIDPTKVMWNRVVDLNDRYLRKITIGQSPTEKGFTRETCFDIAVASEIMAIMALGNDVEDIKQRLASMVVALDKKGNPVTADDLGVTGALLVLLKEAFEPTLMQSLEGTPVLVH
;
A
#
# COMPACT_ATOMS: atom_id res chain seq x y z
N HIS A 1 -15.87 -19.39 -4.89
CA HIS A 1 -15.26 -18.85 -3.66
C HIS A 1 -16.17 -17.78 -3.07
N LEU A 2 -17.47 -18.07 -2.90
CA LEU A 2 -18.49 -17.03 -2.75
C LEU A 2 -18.40 -16.01 -3.92
N THR A 3 -18.35 -14.72 -3.63
CA THR A 3 -18.23 -13.60 -4.58
C THR A 3 -16.80 -13.16 -4.88
N GLY A 4 -15.81 -13.72 -4.17
CA GLY A 4 -14.40 -13.40 -4.39
C GLY A 4 -13.84 -12.29 -3.49
N ASP A 5 -14.58 -11.85 -2.47
CA ASP A 5 -14.17 -10.76 -1.57
C ASP A 5 -12.81 -11.04 -0.90
N ILE A 6 -12.59 -12.26 -0.42
CA ILE A 6 -11.31 -12.68 0.18
C ILE A 6 -10.16 -12.64 -0.85
N HIS A 7 -10.45 -12.93 -2.12
CA HIS A 7 -9.45 -12.83 -3.20
C HIS A 7 -9.09 -11.37 -3.48
N ALA A 8 -10.07 -10.47 -3.47
CA ALA A 8 -9.85 -9.03 -3.62
C ALA A 8 -9.00 -8.49 -2.47
N VAL A 9 -9.29 -8.87 -1.21
CA VAL A 9 -8.48 -8.54 -0.03
C VAL A 9 -7.05 -9.07 -0.18
N THR A 10 -6.91 -10.34 -0.57
CA THR A 10 -5.60 -10.98 -0.77
C THR A 10 -4.77 -10.24 -1.83
N ALA A 11 -5.39 -9.88 -2.97
CA ALA A 11 -4.75 -9.13 -4.04
C ALA A 11 -4.32 -7.72 -3.58
N ALA A 12 -5.21 -7.00 -2.89
CA ALA A 12 -4.93 -5.66 -2.39
C ALA A 12 -3.80 -5.65 -1.35
N ASN A 13 -3.85 -6.56 -0.37
CA ASN A 13 -2.81 -6.68 0.66
C ASN A 13 -1.44 -6.98 0.05
N ASN A 14 -1.39 -7.93 -0.89
CA ASN A 14 -0.14 -8.33 -1.53
C ASN A 14 0.37 -7.29 -2.54
N LEU A 15 -0.51 -6.49 -3.16
CA LEU A 15 -0.11 -5.32 -3.94
C LEU A 15 0.64 -4.30 -3.07
N LEU A 16 0.12 -4.00 -1.87
CA LEU A 16 0.79 -3.10 -0.93
C LEU A 16 2.17 -3.63 -0.55
N ALA A 17 2.25 -4.92 -0.18
CA ALA A 17 3.52 -5.55 0.18
C ALA A 17 4.54 -5.51 -0.97
N ALA A 18 4.10 -5.78 -2.20
CA ALA A 18 4.94 -5.71 -3.39
C ALA A 18 5.42 -4.27 -3.66
N GLN A 19 4.53 -3.28 -3.56
CA GLN A 19 4.90 -1.87 -3.74
C GLN A 19 5.93 -1.42 -2.70
N MET A 20 5.77 -1.83 -1.43
CA MET A 20 6.70 -1.51 -0.37
C MET A 20 8.11 -2.02 -0.68
N ASP A 21 8.24 -3.29 -1.09
CA ASP A 21 9.53 -3.87 -1.43
C ASP A 21 10.14 -3.22 -2.68
N ALA A 22 9.33 -2.95 -3.71
CA ALA A 22 9.76 -2.21 -4.89
C ALA A 22 10.24 -0.79 -4.55
N ARG A 23 9.56 -0.12 -3.62
CA ARG A 23 9.94 1.21 -3.13
C ARG A 23 11.29 1.17 -2.42
N ILE A 24 11.48 0.22 -1.50
CA ILE A 24 12.76 0.02 -0.79
C ILE A 24 13.89 -0.21 -1.80
N PHE A 25 13.70 -1.14 -2.76
CA PHE A 25 14.71 -1.46 -3.76
C PHE A 25 15.10 -0.25 -4.62
N HIS A 26 14.11 0.52 -5.11
CA HIS A 26 14.38 1.69 -5.92
C HIS A 26 15.06 2.82 -5.13
N GLU A 27 14.70 3.02 -3.87
CA GLU A 27 15.36 3.99 -3.01
C GLU A 27 16.83 3.63 -2.74
N LEU A 28 17.15 2.35 -2.59
CA LEU A 28 18.53 1.88 -2.36
C LEU A 28 19.41 2.00 -3.61
N THR A 29 18.83 1.93 -4.80
CA THR A 29 19.58 1.83 -6.06
C THR A 29 19.62 3.11 -6.89
N GLN A 30 18.86 4.14 -6.52
CA GLN A 30 18.69 5.34 -7.33
C GLN A 30 18.99 6.62 -6.54
N LYS A 31 19.45 7.64 -7.28
CA LYS A 31 19.66 9.00 -6.78
C LYS A 31 18.32 9.73 -6.58
N ASP A 32 18.30 10.67 -5.65
CA ASP A 32 17.09 11.41 -5.23
C ASP A 32 16.39 12.11 -6.39
N GLN A 33 17.17 12.78 -7.24
CA GLN A 33 16.63 13.45 -8.43
C GLN A 33 15.94 12.45 -9.37
N ALA A 34 16.55 11.27 -9.59
CA ALA A 34 15.99 10.25 -10.47
C ALA A 34 14.72 9.60 -9.87
N LEU A 35 14.61 9.51 -8.54
CA LEU A 35 13.38 9.08 -7.87
C LEU A 35 12.28 10.13 -8.06
N TYR A 36 12.60 11.40 -7.82
CA TYR A 36 11.68 12.52 -8.00
C TYR A 36 11.15 12.60 -9.43
N ASP A 37 12.02 12.41 -10.42
CA ASP A 37 11.66 12.45 -11.85
C ASP A 37 10.71 11.33 -12.27
N ARG A 38 10.80 10.16 -11.63
CA ARG A 38 9.86 9.06 -11.88
C ARG A 38 8.53 9.25 -11.17
N LEU A 39 8.55 9.81 -9.95
CA LEU A 39 7.33 10.08 -9.19
C LEU A 39 6.53 11.23 -9.82
N VAL A 40 7.20 12.27 -10.29
CA VAL A 40 6.57 13.46 -10.87
C VAL A 40 7.11 13.70 -12.28
N PRO A 41 6.77 12.82 -13.25
CA PRO A 41 7.31 12.92 -14.60
C PRO A 41 6.82 14.17 -15.31
N LYS A 42 7.64 14.68 -16.24
CA LYS A 42 7.22 15.73 -17.17
C LYS A 42 6.33 15.12 -18.25
N VAL A 43 5.07 15.52 -18.31
CA VAL A 43 4.14 15.16 -19.38
C VAL A 43 3.94 16.39 -20.25
N LYS A 44 4.31 16.31 -21.54
CA LYS A 44 4.30 17.46 -22.47
C LYS A 44 5.08 18.68 -21.90
N GLY A 45 6.20 18.41 -21.24
CA GLY A 45 7.09 19.44 -20.67
C GLY A 45 6.67 19.97 -19.29
N VAL A 46 5.48 19.63 -18.79
CA VAL A 46 4.94 20.16 -17.53
C VAL A 46 4.92 19.07 -16.45
N ARG A 47 5.30 19.42 -15.23
CA ARG A 47 5.08 18.58 -14.04
C ARG A 47 3.80 19.01 -13.33
N LYS A 48 3.06 18.04 -12.79
CA LYS A 48 1.90 18.30 -11.93
C LYS A 48 1.83 17.27 -10.82
N PHE A 49 1.59 17.70 -9.60
CA PHE A 49 1.29 16.79 -8.51
C PHE A 49 -0.09 16.17 -8.67
N THR A 50 -0.17 14.86 -8.45
CA THR A 50 -1.46 14.16 -8.30
C THR A 50 -2.04 14.40 -6.90
N PRO A 51 -3.34 14.16 -6.67
CA PRO A 51 -3.95 14.39 -5.35
C PRO A 51 -3.26 13.66 -4.20
N ILE A 52 -2.77 12.43 -4.44
CA ILE A 52 -2.02 11.65 -3.44
C ILE A 52 -0.66 12.27 -3.11
N GLN A 53 0.01 12.86 -4.10
CA GLN A 53 1.27 13.56 -3.91
C GLN A 53 1.09 14.88 -3.14
N VAL A 54 -0.01 15.60 -3.39
CA VAL A 54 -0.37 16.78 -2.60
C VAL A 54 -0.62 16.42 -1.14
N ARG A 55 -1.33 15.32 -0.85
CA ARG A 55 -1.50 14.83 0.52
C ARG A 55 -0.17 14.52 1.21
N ARG A 56 0.77 13.90 0.47
CA ARG A 56 2.11 13.64 0.97
C ARG A 56 2.87 14.93 1.29
N LEU A 57 2.86 15.94 0.42
CA LEU A 57 3.48 17.24 0.67
C LEU A 57 2.93 17.89 1.95
N LYS A 58 1.60 17.85 2.12
CA LYS A 58 0.94 18.33 3.34
C LYS A 58 1.43 17.61 4.60
N ARG A 59 1.58 16.27 4.56
CA ARG A 59 2.15 15.49 5.68
C ARG A 59 3.61 15.87 5.99
N LEU A 60 4.37 16.27 4.97
CA LEU A 60 5.77 16.69 5.13
C LEU A 60 5.94 18.15 5.57
N GLY A 61 4.83 18.91 5.68
CA GLY A 61 4.83 20.34 6.00
C GLY A 61 5.31 21.23 4.85
N ILE A 62 5.06 20.81 3.59
CA ILE A 62 5.48 21.55 2.39
C ILE A 62 4.22 22.09 1.70
N ASP A 63 4.04 23.41 1.71
CA ASP A 63 2.85 24.08 1.14
C ASP A 63 3.01 24.45 -0.36
N LYS A 64 4.12 24.05 -0.98
CA LYS A 64 4.40 24.33 -2.40
C LYS A 64 3.57 23.43 -3.30
N THR A 65 2.90 24.03 -4.29
CA THR A 65 2.04 23.32 -5.25
C THR A 65 2.68 23.15 -6.62
N ASP A 66 3.75 23.89 -6.92
CA ASP A 66 4.53 23.75 -8.14
C ASP A 66 5.69 22.75 -7.94
N PRO A 67 5.71 21.61 -8.67
CA PRO A 67 6.79 20.63 -8.59
C PRO A 67 8.19 21.16 -8.91
N ASP A 68 8.31 22.17 -9.76
CA ASP A 68 9.62 22.69 -10.13
C ASP A 68 10.17 23.69 -9.10
N SER A 69 9.32 24.21 -8.20
CA SER A 69 9.67 25.12 -7.11
C SER A 69 10.28 24.46 -5.85
N LEU A 70 10.29 23.13 -5.79
CA LEU A 70 10.87 22.39 -4.65
C LEU A 70 12.41 22.48 -4.66
N THR A 71 13.00 22.75 -3.49
CA THR A 71 14.45 22.68 -3.29
C THR A 71 14.95 21.24 -3.41
N PRO A 72 16.26 21.00 -3.63
CA PRO A 72 16.81 19.64 -3.66
C PRO A 72 16.48 18.82 -2.40
N GLU A 73 16.48 19.46 -1.23
CA GLU A 73 16.18 18.83 0.07
C GLU A 73 14.70 18.46 0.17
N GLU A 74 13.81 19.35 -0.28
CA GLU A 74 12.37 19.07 -0.32
C GLU A 74 12.03 17.96 -1.32
N LYS A 75 12.69 17.94 -2.49
CA LYS A 75 12.57 16.86 -3.47
C LYS A 75 13.02 15.53 -2.89
N ALA A 76 14.15 15.50 -2.17
CA ALA A 76 14.64 14.31 -1.50
C ALA A 76 13.66 13.82 -0.43
N LYS A 77 13.19 14.72 0.46
CA LYS A 77 12.20 14.41 1.52
C LYS A 77 10.87 13.91 0.94
N PHE A 78 10.43 14.48 -0.18
CA PHE A 78 9.25 14.02 -0.89
C PHE A 78 9.48 12.64 -1.53
N ALA A 79 10.59 12.44 -2.22
CA ALA A 79 10.84 11.23 -3.00
C ALA A 79 11.26 10.02 -2.16
N ARG A 80 11.90 10.21 -1.00
CA ARG A 80 12.32 9.12 -0.11
C ARG A 80 11.35 8.91 1.03
N LEU A 81 10.99 7.64 1.27
CA LEU A 81 10.34 7.21 2.50
C LEU A 81 11.37 6.80 3.54
N ASP A 82 12.57 6.39 3.11
CA ASP A 82 13.64 5.90 3.97
C ASP A 82 13.15 4.78 4.92
N ILE A 83 12.31 3.87 4.40
CA ILE A 83 11.79 2.72 5.15
C ILE A 83 12.96 1.93 5.75
N ASP A 84 12.86 1.62 7.04
CA ASP A 84 13.76 0.69 7.72
C ASP A 84 13.26 -0.75 7.46
N PRO A 85 14.03 -1.59 6.73
CA PRO A 85 13.60 -2.95 6.40
C PRO A 85 13.37 -3.84 7.63
N THR A 86 13.97 -3.48 8.79
CA THR A 86 13.80 -4.22 10.06
C THR A 86 12.53 -3.82 10.81
N LYS A 87 11.89 -2.71 10.41
CA LYS A 87 10.67 -2.16 11.03
C LYS A 87 9.48 -2.16 10.07
N VAL A 88 9.48 -3.12 9.15
CA VAL A 88 8.32 -3.41 8.30
C VAL A 88 7.31 -4.21 9.12
N MET A 89 6.10 -3.71 9.25
CA MET A 89 5.00 -4.36 9.99
C MET A 89 4.01 -5.06 9.06
N TRP A 90 4.01 -4.69 7.78
CA TRP A 90 3.10 -5.23 6.79
C TRP A 90 3.56 -6.60 6.25
N ASN A 91 2.78 -7.63 6.56
CA ASN A 91 2.98 -8.99 6.08
C ASN A 91 2.24 -9.23 4.75
N ARG A 92 2.65 -10.30 4.06
CA ARG A 92 1.87 -10.84 2.94
C ARG A 92 0.72 -11.68 3.47
N VAL A 93 -0.24 -12.03 2.61
CA VAL A 93 -1.35 -12.90 3.02
C VAL A 93 -1.69 -13.95 1.97
N VAL A 94 -2.26 -15.06 2.43
CA VAL A 94 -2.82 -16.12 1.59
C VAL A 94 -4.01 -16.76 2.30
N ASP A 95 -5.06 -17.13 1.57
CA ASP A 95 -6.23 -17.82 2.14
C ASP A 95 -6.03 -19.34 2.14
N LEU A 96 -4.97 -19.80 2.79
CA LEU A 96 -4.61 -21.21 2.91
C LEU A 96 -3.97 -21.49 4.27
N ASN A 97 -4.20 -22.69 4.81
CA ASN A 97 -3.54 -23.16 6.03
C ASN A 97 -2.12 -23.66 5.73
N ASP A 98 -1.21 -22.74 5.42
CA ASP A 98 0.19 -23.06 5.12
C ASP A 98 1.15 -22.58 6.23
N ARG A 99 1.53 -23.51 7.10
CA ARG A 99 2.43 -23.21 8.23
C ARG A 99 3.86 -22.84 7.79
N TYR A 100 4.29 -23.21 6.59
CA TYR A 100 5.68 -23.00 6.13
C TYR A 100 5.93 -21.53 5.75
N LEU A 101 4.87 -20.76 5.53
CA LEU A 101 4.96 -19.34 5.21
C LEU A 101 5.02 -18.43 6.46
N ARG A 102 4.99 -18.99 7.68
CA ARG A 102 5.07 -18.23 8.94
C ARG A 102 6.41 -17.51 9.14
N LYS A 103 7.47 -17.93 8.44
CA LYS A 103 8.75 -17.22 8.39
C LYS A 103 9.48 -17.60 7.11
N ILE A 104 9.76 -16.60 6.28
CA ILE A 104 10.43 -16.77 4.99
C ILE A 104 11.45 -15.65 4.78
N THR A 105 12.40 -15.88 3.86
CA THR A 105 13.30 -14.84 3.35
C THR A 105 12.93 -14.55 1.90
N ILE A 106 12.68 -13.27 1.58
CA ILE A 106 12.39 -12.81 0.21
C ILE A 106 13.59 -12.09 -0.41
N GLY A 107 13.52 -11.82 -1.72
CA GLY A 107 14.55 -11.07 -2.43
C GLY A 107 15.82 -11.86 -2.73
N GLN A 108 15.75 -13.18 -2.75
CA GLN A 108 16.92 -14.05 -2.95
C GLN A 108 17.40 -14.13 -4.41
N SER A 109 16.61 -13.62 -5.36
CA SER A 109 17.03 -13.57 -6.77
C SER A 109 18.25 -12.65 -6.94
N PRO A 110 19.24 -12.99 -7.79
CA PRO A 110 20.36 -12.10 -8.11
C PRO A 110 19.92 -10.72 -8.62
N THR A 111 18.74 -10.61 -9.23
CA THR A 111 18.15 -9.34 -9.70
C THR A 111 17.90 -8.35 -8.57
N GLU A 112 17.68 -8.84 -7.35
CA GLU A 112 17.45 -8.02 -6.16
C GLU A 112 18.75 -7.54 -5.51
N LYS A 113 19.90 -7.78 -6.16
CA LYS A 113 21.22 -7.22 -5.78
C LYS A 113 21.62 -7.51 -4.33
N GLY A 114 21.21 -8.67 -3.80
CA GLY A 114 21.51 -9.09 -2.43
C GLY A 114 20.62 -8.43 -1.37
N PHE A 115 19.63 -7.63 -1.76
CA PHE A 115 18.66 -7.05 -0.83
C PHE A 115 17.60 -8.09 -0.46
N THR A 116 17.86 -8.80 0.64
CA THR A 116 16.93 -9.76 1.23
C THR A 116 16.33 -9.22 2.52
N ARG A 117 15.15 -9.72 2.89
CA ARG A 117 14.58 -9.50 4.23
C ARG A 117 13.75 -10.70 4.67
N GLU A 118 13.64 -10.87 5.98
CA GLU A 118 12.70 -11.82 6.58
C GLU A 118 11.28 -11.23 6.60
N THR A 119 10.28 -12.07 6.39
CA THR A 119 8.85 -11.71 6.48
C THR A 119 8.01 -12.98 6.69
N CYS A 120 6.68 -12.84 6.73
CA CYS A 120 5.76 -13.97 6.80
C CYS A 120 4.50 -13.73 5.97
N PHE A 121 3.71 -14.79 5.83
CA PHE A 121 2.32 -14.71 5.38
C PHE A 121 1.38 -14.97 6.55
N ASP A 122 0.35 -14.14 6.66
CA ASP A 122 -0.81 -14.38 7.50
C ASP A 122 -1.97 -14.96 6.68
N ILE A 123 -2.96 -15.54 7.35
CA ILE A 123 -4.21 -15.93 6.67
C ILE A 123 -4.93 -14.66 6.18
N ALA A 124 -5.52 -14.68 4.97
CA ALA A 124 -6.11 -13.49 4.35
C ALA A 124 -7.08 -12.70 5.24
N VAL A 125 -7.91 -13.41 6.02
CA VAL A 125 -8.88 -12.79 6.95
C VAL A 125 -8.23 -12.05 8.12
N ALA A 126 -6.95 -12.25 8.39
CA ALA A 126 -6.19 -11.50 9.40
C ALA A 126 -5.64 -10.15 8.88
N SER A 127 -5.79 -9.85 7.58
CA SER A 127 -5.38 -8.58 7.01
C SER A 127 -6.12 -7.39 7.64
N GLU A 128 -5.43 -6.28 7.89
CA GLU A 128 -6.06 -5.02 8.29
C GLU A 128 -7.08 -4.54 7.23
N ILE A 129 -6.88 -4.86 5.95
CA ILE A 129 -7.84 -4.55 4.88
C ILE A 129 -9.19 -5.24 5.14
N MET A 130 -9.19 -6.47 5.65
CA MET A 130 -10.42 -7.18 6.01
C MET A 130 -11.16 -6.46 7.14
N ALA A 131 -10.43 -5.99 8.17
CA ALA A 131 -11.02 -5.20 9.25
C ALA A 131 -11.58 -3.87 8.75
N ILE A 132 -10.90 -3.21 7.81
CA ILE A 132 -11.38 -1.97 7.18
C ILE A 132 -12.67 -2.20 6.40
N MET A 133 -12.78 -3.32 5.67
CA MET A 133 -14.01 -3.67 4.96
C MET A 133 -15.18 -3.86 5.92
N ALA A 134 -14.97 -4.57 7.03
CA ALA A 134 -16.02 -4.83 8.02
C ALA A 134 -16.44 -3.58 8.84
N LEU A 135 -15.57 -2.57 8.93
CA LEU A 135 -15.80 -1.35 9.74
C LEU A 135 -16.06 -0.09 8.91
N GLY A 136 -15.96 -0.17 7.59
CA GLY A 136 -16.15 0.94 6.68
C GLY A 136 -17.61 1.32 6.53
N ASN A 137 -17.91 2.62 6.58
CA ASN A 137 -19.29 3.10 6.42
C ASN A 137 -19.66 3.38 4.97
N ASP A 138 -18.69 3.84 4.18
CA ASP A 138 -18.83 4.16 2.77
C ASP A 138 -17.45 4.12 2.07
N VAL A 139 -17.46 4.31 0.75
CA VAL A 139 -16.25 4.23 -0.09
C VAL A 139 -15.19 5.28 0.31
N GLU A 140 -15.60 6.48 0.75
CA GLU A 140 -14.65 7.53 1.13
C GLU A 140 -14.06 7.27 2.52
N ASP A 141 -14.85 6.77 3.47
CA ASP A 141 -14.36 6.29 4.78
C ASP A 141 -13.37 5.13 4.60
N ILE A 142 -13.70 4.13 3.78
CA ILE A 142 -12.82 3.01 3.47
C ILE A 142 -11.51 3.50 2.84
N LYS A 143 -11.60 4.38 1.84
CA LYS A 143 -10.43 4.98 1.21
C LYS A 143 -9.55 5.74 2.20
N GLN A 144 -10.14 6.48 3.14
CA GLN A 144 -9.40 7.19 4.17
C GLN A 144 -8.71 6.24 5.15
N ARG A 145 -9.39 5.17 5.55
CA ARG A 145 -8.81 4.10 6.40
C ARG A 145 -7.64 3.40 5.71
N LEU A 146 -7.84 3.00 4.46
CA LEU A 146 -6.77 2.43 3.61
C LEU A 146 -5.59 3.39 3.48
N ALA A 147 -5.84 4.70 3.31
CA ALA A 147 -4.77 5.71 3.24
C ALA A 147 -3.96 5.80 4.54
N SER A 148 -4.61 5.63 5.69
CA SER A 148 -4.00 5.80 7.01
C SER A 148 -3.27 4.56 7.56
N MET A 149 -3.39 3.39 6.91
CA MET A 149 -2.70 2.17 7.36
C MET A 149 -1.20 2.42 7.46
N VAL A 150 -0.62 2.16 8.64
CA VAL A 150 0.83 2.29 8.88
C VAL A 150 1.50 0.97 8.55
N VAL A 151 2.34 0.96 7.53
CA VAL A 151 2.89 -0.28 6.95
C VAL A 151 4.33 -0.57 7.39
N ALA A 152 5.06 0.49 7.76
CA ALA A 152 6.44 0.41 8.21
C ALA A 152 6.81 1.68 9.00
N LEU A 153 7.99 1.66 9.62
CA LEU A 153 8.65 2.86 10.13
C LEU A 153 9.83 3.25 9.24
N ASP A 154 10.08 4.55 9.11
CA ASP A 154 11.32 5.04 8.51
C ASP A 154 12.52 4.84 9.46
N LYS A 155 13.74 5.09 8.95
CA LYS A 155 14.98 5.02 9.74
C LYS A 155 15.03 6.00 10.92
N LYS A 156 14.17 7.02 10.94
CA LYS A 156 14.04 8.00 12.02
C LYS A 156 12.91 7.64 13.01
N GLY A 157 12.17 6.55 12.76
CA GLY A 157 11.06 6.09 13.57
C GLY A 157 9.70 6.72 13.24
N ASN A 158 9.59 7.50 12.16
CA ASN A 158 8.30 8.07 11.75
C ASN A 158 7.45 7.00 11.04
N PRO A 159 6.12 7.04 11.18
CA PRO A 159 5.23 6.13 10.48
C PRO A 159 5.25 6.38 8.97
N VAL A 160 5.33 5.29 8.20
CA VAL A 160 5.12 5.28 6.75
C VAL A 160 3.76 4.67 6.46
N THR A 161 2.90 5.42 5.76
CA THR A 161 1.53 5.00 5.47
C THR A 161 1.38 4.37 4.09
N ALA A 162 0.29 3.65 3.85
CA ALA A 162 -0.05 3.15 2.51
C ALA A 162 -0.21 4.29 1.48
N ASP A 163 -0.69 5.47 1.91
CA ASP A 163 -0.81 6.63 1.04
C ASP A 163 0.57 7.22 0.66
N ASP A 164 1.59 7.06 1.50
CA ASP A 164 2.98 7.45 1.18
C ASP A 164 3.61 6.56 0.10
N LEU A 165 3.16 5.30 0.02
CA LEU A 165 3.53 4.37 -1.06
C LEU A 165 2.79 4.63 -2.37
N GLY A 166 1.76 5.50 -2.36
CA GLY A 166 1.03 5.89 -3.56
C GLY A 166 -0.02 4.87 -4.02
N VAL A 167 -0.42 3.91 -3.17
CA VAL A 167 -1.24 2.75 -3.58
C VAL A 167 -2.72 2.85 -3.26
N THR A 168 -3.16 3.80 -2.44
CA THR A 168 -4.54 3.87 -1.94
C THR A 168 -5.61 3.75 -3.03
N GLY A 169 -5.43 4.45 -4.17
CA GLY A 169 -6.37 4.36 -5.28
C GLY A 169 -6.40 2.98 -5.94
N ALA A 170 -5.23 2.33 -6.08
CA ALA A 170 -5.15 0.98 -6.65
C ALA A 170 -5.77 -0.07 -5.72
N LEU A 171 -5.57 0.05 -4.40
CA LEU A 171 -6.23 -0.79 -3.41
C LEU A 171 -7.74 -0.64 -3.49
N LEU A 172 -8.24 0.59 -3.55
CA LEU A 172 -9.67 0.87 -3.64
C LEU A 172 -10.29 0.27 -4.92
N VAL A 173 -9.58 0.30 -6.05
CA VAL A 173 -10.04 -0.31 -7.30
C VAL A 173 -10.14 -1.83 -7.17
N LEU A 174 -9.15 -2.49 -6.56
CA LEU A 174 -9.18 -3.94 -6.34
C LEU A 174 -10.32 -4.38 -5.44
N LEU A 175 -10.73 -3.51 -4.51
CA LEU A 175 -11.78 -3.79 -3.52
C LEU A 175 -13.16 -3.25 -3.93
N LYS A 176 -13.26 -2.56 -5.07
CA LYS A 176 -14.45 -1.77 -5.45
C LYS A 176 -15.75 -2.57 -5.37
N GLU A 177 -15.76 -3.79 -5.91
CA GLU A 177 -16.93 -4.67 -5.90
C GLU A 177 -17.06 -5.44 -4.60
N ALA A 178 -15.93 -5.69 -3.92
CA ALA A 178 -15.91 -6.43 -2.67
C ALA A 178 -16.57 -5.66 -1.52
N PHE A 179 -16.83 -4.35 -1.64
CA PHE A 179 -17.57 -3.59 -0.64
C PHE A 179 -19.10 -3.77 -0.72
N GLU A 180 -19.61 -4.39 -1.78
CA GLU A 180 -21.03 -4.59 -2.00
C GLU A 180 -21.48 -5.87 -1.25
N PRO A 181 -22.44 -5.79 -0.30
CA PRO A 181 -22.88 -6.96 0.44
C PRO A 181 -23.50 -8.02 -0.47
N THR A 182 -23.22 -9.30 -0.21
CA THR A 182 -23.79 -10.39 -0.99
C THR A 182 -25.17 -10.77 -0.47
N LEU A 183 -26.20 -10.63 -1.32
CA LEU A 183 -27.55 -11.11 -1.04
C LEU A 183 -27.67 -12.61 -1.32
N MET A 184 -28.07 -13.36 -0.30
CA MET A 184 -28.37 -14.79 -0.33
C MET A 184 -29.75 -15.05 0.27
N GLN A 185 -30.12 -16.32 0.42
CA GLN A 185 -31.36 -16.73 1.07
C GLN A 185 -31.16 -17.93 2.00
N SER A 186 -32.02 -18.04 3.03
CA SER A 186 -32.16 -19.25 3.84
C SER A 186 -32.88 -20.37 3.06
N LEU A 187 -32.95 -21.57 3.64
CA LEU A 187 -33.72 -22.68 3.06
C LEU A 187 -35.23 -22.39 2.93
N GLU A 188 -35.75 -21.43 3.69
CA GLU A 188 -37.15 -21.00 3.70
C GLU A 188 -37.41 -19.79 2.79
N GLY A 189 -36.40 -19.32 2.05
CA GLY A 189 -36.51 -18.18 1.14
C GLY A 189 -36.37 -16.81 1.81
N THR A 190 -36.01 -16.74 3.10
CA THR A 190 -35.74 -15.48 3.80
C THR A 190 -34.44 -14.86 3.29
N PRO A 191 -34.41 -13.57 2.89
CA PRO A 191 -33.18 -12.92 2.43
C PRO A 191 -32.14 -12.80 3.57
N VAL A 192 -30.88 -13.07 3.24
CA VAL A 192 -29.72 -13.00 4.16
C VAL A 192 -28.60 -12.24 3.49
N LEU A 193 -27.94 -11.33 4.20
CA LEU A 193 -26.68 -10.73 3.75
C LEU A 193 -25.51 -11.52 4.32
N VAL A 194 -24.57 -11.88 3.46
CA VAL A 194 -23.27 -12.44 3.84
C VAL A 194 -22.21 -11.48 3.33
N HIS A 195 -21.49 -10.86 4.25
CA HIS A 195 -20.41 -9.93 3.95
C HIS A 195 -19.33 -10.02 5.01
#